data_AF-A0A5N5EBW9-F1
#
_entry.id   AF-A0A5N5EBW9-F1
#
_cell.length_a   1.000
_cell.length_b   1.000
_cell.length_c   1.000
_cell.angle_alpha   90.00
_cell.angle_beta   90.00
_cell.angle_gamma   90.00
#
_symmetry.space_group_name_H-M   'P 1'
#
loop_
_entity.id
_entity.type
_entity.pdbx_description
1 polymer ?
#
loop_
_entity_poly.entity_id
_entity_poly.type
_entity_poly.pdbx_seq_one_letter_code
_entity_poly.pdbx_strand_id
1 'polypeptide(L)'
;IIVSPHGINATVGGDIEDVKRYVRGTRGYEPFRTADIKWSDGLGNDFPRLSVKARSEIVTFGAPDELKVDENGVVGGGVHLAPKELHELVDSRGDDVVFFDGRNAFEAEIGRFRDAVVPDVATTRDFVDELDSGKYDHLKGKAVVTYCTGGVRCEVLSSLMRSRGFGEVYQLDGGIVRYGETFGDRGLWDGSLYVFDKRMNIEFSSEAKTLGVCVDCGTPTPRYRNRIDGDGRTLELLCESCSPDLEQD
;
A
#
# COMPACT_ATOMS: atom_id res chain seq x y z
N ILE A 1 -6.79 -5.55 12.84
CA ILE A 1 -7.44 -4.26 13.23
C ILE A 1 -6.48 -3.48 14.12
N ILE A 2 -6.16 -2.25 13.74
CA ILE A 2 -5.38 -1.30 14.53
C ILE A 2 -6.31 -0.14 14.90
N VAL A 3 -6.25 0.26 16.17
CA VAL A 3 -6.94 1.45 16.69
C VAL A 3 -5.88 2.36 17.30
N SER A 4 -5.98 3.66 17.04
CA SER A 4 -5.08 4.67 17.56
C SER A 4 -5.83 5.99 17.78
N PRO A 5 -5.22 7.00 18.42
CA PRO A 5 -5.78 8.36 18.44
C PRO A 5 -6.07 8.94 17.04
N HIS A 6 -5.40 8.46 15.99
CA HIS A 6 -5.63 8.88 14.61
C HIS A 6 -6.86 8.22 13.95
N GLY A 7 -7.42 7.16 14.53
CA GLY A 7 -8.58 6.44 13.97
C GLY A 7 -8.45 4.92 13.95
N ILE A 8 -9.05 4.28 12.93
CA ILE A 8 -9.11 2.83 12.73
C ILE A 8 -8.55 2.41 11.36
N ASN A 9 -7.76 1.34 11.32
CA ASN A 9 -7.29 0.68 10.09
C ASN A 9 -7.49 -0.82 10.25
N ALA A 10 -8.25 -1.41 9.33
CA ALA A 10 -8.70 -2.78 9.44
C ALA A 10 -8.70 -3.48 8.09
N THR A 11 -8.14 -4.69 8.10
CA THR A 11 -8.39 -5.72 7.10
C THR A 11 -8.90 -6.93 7.87
N VAL A 12 -10.02 -7.46 7.42
CA VAL A 12 -10.66 -8.66 7.98
C VAL A 12 -11.14 -9.52 6.81
N GLY A 13 -11.04 -10.84 6.96
CA GLY A 13 -11.59 -11.81 6.01
C GLY A 13 -12.43 -12.84 6.76
N GLY A 14 -13.39 -13.43 6.07
CA GLY A 14 -14.36 -14.35 6.65
C GLY A 14 -15.53 -14.58 5.71
N ASP A 15 -16.55 -15.27 6.21
CA ASP A 15 -17.82 -15.37 5.49
C ASP A 15 -18.40 -13.97 5.24
N ILE A 16 -18.99 -13.77 4.06
CA ILE A 16 -19.50 -12.47 3.63
C ILE A 16 -20.55 -11.91 4.60
N GLU A 17 -21.35 -12.76 5.26
CA GLU A 17 -22.34 -12.33 6.25
C GLU A 17 -21.69 -11.75 7.51
N ASP A 18 -20.62 -12.39 7.97
CA ASP A 18 -19.85 -11.95 9.13
C ASP A 18 -19.07 -10.66 8.85
N VAL A 19 -18.45 -10.55 7.67
CA VAL A 19 -17.76 -9.31 7.26
C VAL A 19 -18.77 -8.17 7.12
N LYS A 20 -19.95 -8.40 6.53
CA LYS A 20 -21.02 -7.39 6.48
C LYS A 20 -21.53 -7.00 7.86
N ARG A 21 -21.58 -7.94 8.82
CA ARG A 21 -21.92 -7.65 10.22
C ARG A 21 -20.87 -6.74 10.86
N TYR A 22 -19.58 -7.04 10.67
CA TYR A 22 -18.49 -6.19 11.14
C TYR A 22 -18.56 -4.78 10.55
N VAL A 23 -18.78 -4.65 9.23
CA VAL A 23 -18.90 -3.35 8.55
C VAL A 23 -20.08 -2.54 9.11
N ARG A 24 -21.25 -3.17 9.31
CA ARG A 24 -22.42 -2.51 9.92
C ARG A 24 -22.14 -2.05 11.34
N GLY A 25 -21.48 -2.89 12.15
CA GLY A 25 -21.09 -2.52 13.51
C GLY A 25 -20.11 -1.35 13.54
N THR A 26 -19.11 -1.38 12.65
CA THR A 26 -18.12 -0.29 12.50
C THR A 26 -18.79 1.03 12.12
N ARG A 27 -19.65 1.02 11.09
CA ARG A 27 -20.40 2.21 10.66
C ARG A 27 -21.51 2.64 11.63
N GLY A 28 -21.83 1.81 12.62
CA GLY A 28 -22.76 2.16 13.69
C GLY A 28 -22.16 3.12 14.72
N TYR A 29 -20.84 3.24 14.78
CA TYR A 29 -20.16 4.26 15.58
C TYR A 29 -20.04 5.55 14.76
N GLU A 30 -20.54 6.66 15.32
CA GLU A 30 -20.73 7.92 14.58
C GLU A 30 -19.45 8.41 13.87
N PRO A 31 -18.27 8.45 14.54
CA PRO A 31 -17.02 8.85 13.88
C PRO A 31 -16.59 7.96 12.70
N PHE A 32 -17.13 6.74 12.58
CA PHE A 32 -16.80 5.80 11.50
C PHE A 32 -17.97 5.56 10.55
N ARG A 33 -19.05 6.36 10.64
CA ARG A 33 -20.25 6.22 9.80
C ARG A 33 -19.94 6.25 8.30
N THR A 34 -18.98 7.07 7.91
CA THR A 34 -18.51 7.25 6.53
C THR A 34 -17.24 6.47 6.22
N ALA A 35 -16.83 5.54 7.08
CA ALA A 35 -15.62 4.74 6.86
C ALA A 35 -15.62 4.12 5.46
N ASP A 36 -14.52 4.33 4.74
CA ASP A 36 -14.28 3.75 3.43
C ASP A 36 -14.06 2.24 3.55
N ILE A 37 -14.83 1.47 2.79
CA ILE A 37 -14.81 0.01 2.83
C ILE A 37 -14.50 -0.50 1.43
N LYS A 38 -13.41 -1.24 1.33
CA LYS A 38 -12.98 -1.92 0.10
C LYS A 38 -13.27 -3.41 0.23
N TRP A 39 -13.69 -4.03 -0.87
CA TRP A 39 -14.03 -5.45 -0.92
C TRP A 39 -13.06 -6.16 -1.85
N SER A 40 -12.67 -7.37 -1.50
CA SER A 40 -11.75 -8.20 -2.28
C SER A 40 -12.12 -9.66 -2.07
N ASP A 41 -12.01 -10.46 -3.14
CA ASP A 41 -12.20 -11.90 -3.05
C ASP A 41 -11.09 -12.54 -2.23
N GLY A 42 -11.47 -13.33 -1.23
CA GLY A 42 -10.55 -14.03 -0.35
C GLY A 42 -11.30 -14.96 0.58
N LEU A 43 -10.57 -15.74 1.36
CA LEU A 43 -11.12 -16.71 2.30
C LEU A 43 -10.85 -16.26 3.74
N GLY A 44 -11.71 -16.69 4.68
CA GLY A 44 -11.44 -16.47 6.10
C GLY A 44 -10.08 -17.03 6.55
N ASN A 45 -9.64 -18.11 5.93
CA ASN A 45 -8.35 -18.75 6.22
C ASN A 45 -7.13 -17.92 5.82
N ASP A 46 -7.30 -16.87 5.01
CA ASP A 46 -6.24 -15.92 4.67
C ASP A 46 -5.81 -15.07 5.87
N PHE A 47 -6.70 -14.98 6.88
CA PHE A 47 -6.44 -14.35 8.17
C PHE A 47 -6.53 -15.41 9.28
N PRO A 48 -5.40 -15.96 9.76
CA PRO A 48 -5.42 -17.13 10.64
C PRO A 48 -6.06 -16.88 12.02
N ARG A 49 -6.19 -15.61 12.43
CA ARG A 49 -6.83 -15.21 13.69
C ARG A 49 -7.26 -13.74 13.67
N LEU A 50 -8.27 -13.42 14.48
CA LEU A 50 -8.58 -12.03 14.81
C LEU A 50 -7.46 -11.43 15.67
N SER A 51 -6.97 -10.25 15.27
CA SER A 51 -6.00 -9.48 16.05
C SER A 51 -6.43 -8.02 16.09
N VAL A 52 -6.68 -7.52 17.31
CA VAL A 52 -6.98 -6.11 17.59
C VAL A 52 -5.85 -5.53 18.42
N LYS A 53 -5.31 -4.39 17.98
CA LYS A 53 -4.13 -3.76 18.60
C LYS A 53 -4.40 -2.27 18.79
N ALA A 54 -4.28 -1.79 20.03
CA ALA A 54 -4.17 -0.36 20.30
C ALA A 54 -2.72 0.10 20.06
N ARG A 55 -2.53 1.19 19.32
CA ARG A 55 -1.22 1.75 18.96
C ARG A 55 -1.25 3.27 19.06
N SER A 56 -0.07 3.88 19.14
CA SER A 56 0.09 5.34 19.06
C SER A 56 -0.24 5.88 17.67
N GLU A 57 0.04 5.09 16.64
CA GLU A 57 -0.16 5.47 15.24
C GLU A 57 -1.02 4.45 14.52
N ILE A 58 -1.86 4.93 13.59
CA ILE A 58 -2.68 4.04 12.77
C ILE A 58 -1.88 3.30 11.69
N VAL A 59 -0.77 3.92 11.30
CA VAL A 59 0.32 3.38 10.48
C VAL A 59 1.62 3.89 11.09
N THR A 60 2.54 3.00 11.42
CA THR A 60 3.73 3.37 12.20
C THR A 60 4.82 3.97 11.31
N PHE A 61 4.82 5.30 11.18
CA PHE A 61 5.92 6.07 10.59
C PHE A 61 6.99 6.43 11.63
N GLY A 62 6.72 6.24 12.93
CA GLY A 62 7.67 6.57 13.99
C GLY A 62 7.65 8.06 14.36
N ALA A 63 6.67 8.81 13.84
CA ALA A 63 6.49 10.24 14.10
C ALA A 63 5.03 10.51 14.56
N PRO A 64 4.59 9.93 15.70
CA PRO A 64 3.19 9.98 16.13
C PRO A 64 2.63 11.39 16.30
N ASP A 65 3.47 12.34 16.68
CA ASP A 65 3.10 13.73 16.95
C ASP A 65 3.15 14.63 15.69
N GLU A 66 3.69 14.14 14.57
CA GLU A 66 3.71 14.87 13.29
C GLU A 66 2.38 14.73 12.53
N LEU A 67 1.61 13.66 12.78
CA LEU A 67 0.30 13.49 12.16
C LEU A 67 -0.79 14.18 12.99
N LYS A 68 -1.46 15.15 12.37
CA LYS A 68 -2.63 15.82 12.95
C LYS A 68 -3.88 15.31 12.26
N VAL A 69 -4.87 14.92 13.06
CA VAL A 69 -6.17 14.46 12.58
C VAL A 69 -7.25 15.31 13.26
N ASP A 70 -8.16 15.87 12.47
CA ASP A 70 -9.36 16.55 12.94
C ASP A 70 -10.62 15.82 12.46
N GLU A 71 -11.80 16.44 12.63
CA GLU A 71 -13.09 15.87 12.22
C GLU A 71 -13.22 15.59 10.72
N ASN A 72 -12.38 16.22 9.89
CA ASN A 72 -12.35 16.08 8.43
C ASN A 72 -11.23 15.13 7.95
N GLY A 73 -10.43 14.57 8.86
CA GLY A 73 -9.34 13.64 8.54
C GLY A 73 -7.95 14.22 8.77
N VAL A 74 -6.97 13.78 7.98
CA VAL A 74 -5.58 14.24 8.13
C VAL A 74 -5.43 15.68 7.68
N VAL A 75 -4.88 16.51 8.58
CA VAL A 75 -4.61 17.92 8.31
C VAL A 75 -3.28 18.05 7.59
N GLY A 76 -3.26 18.82 6.49
CA GLY A 76 -2.01 19.10 5.76
C GLY A 76 -1.59 17.99 4.79
N GLY A 77 -2.44 16.99 4.53
CA GLY A 77 -2.23 15.98 3.49
C GLY A 77 -2.17 16.54 2.07
N GLY A 78 -1.82 15.67 1.13
CA GLY A 78 -1.86 15.95 -0.30
C GLY A 78 -3.28 15.94 -0.87
N VAL A 79 -3.44 16.47 -2.07
CA VAL A 79 -4.75 16.47 -2.76
C VAL A 79 -5.08 15.07 -3.23
N HIS A 80 -6.26 14.57 -2.88
CA HIS A 80 -6.76 13.27 -3.34
C HIS A 80 -7.06 13.31 -4.84
N LEU A 81 -6.54 12.32 -5.56
CA LEU A 81 -6.86 12.07 -6.97
C LEU A 81 -7.60 10.74 -7.09
N ALA A 82 -8.80 10.78 -7.63
CA ALA A 82 -9.44 9.58 -8.12
C ALA A 82 -8.60 8.95 -9.25
N PRO A 83 -8.71 7.64 -9.50
CA PRO A 83 -7.94 6.98 -10.56
C PRO A 83 -8.01 7.67 -11.93
N LYS A 84 -9.17 8.24 -12.31
CA LYS A 84 -9.33 8.97 -13.59
C LYS A 84 -8.62 10.32 -13.59
N GLU A 85 -8.72 11.07 -12.50
CA GLU A 85 -8.04 12.37 -12.34
C GLU A 85 -6.52 12.20 -12.37
N LEU A 86 -6.01 11.06 -11.90
CA LEU A 86 -4.60 10.71 -12.05
C LEU A 86 -4.19 10.61 -13.53
N HIS A 87 -4.97 9.93 -14.37
CA HIS A 87 -4.69 9.85 -15.81
C HIS A 87 -4.78 11.23 -16.46
N GLU A 88 -5.78 12.04 -16.11
CA GLU A 88 -5.90 13.41 -16.62
C GLU A 88 -4.67 14.26 -16.26
N LEU A 89 -4.17 14.13 -15.03
CA LEU A 89 -2.95 14.81 -14.59
C LEU A 89 -1.74 14.35 -15.41
N VAL A 90 -1.53 13.04 -15.57
CA VAL A 90 -0.43 12.47 -16.34
C VAL A 90 -0.52 12.87 -17.82
N ASP A 91 -1.69 12.81 -18.44
CA ASP A 91 -1.90 13.22 -19.84
C ASP A 91 -1.61 14.71 -20.04
N SER A 92 -1.92 15.55 -19.05
CA SER A 92 -1.70 17.00 -19.13
C SER A 92 -0.26 17.43 -18.92
N ARG A 93 0.52 16.69 -18.10
CA ARG A 93 1.84 17.10 -17.62
C ARG A 93 2.99 16.19 -18.03
N GLY A 94 2.72 14.96 -18.46
CA GLY A 94 3.72 13.98 -18.84
C GLY A 94 4.75 13.74 -17.74
N ASP A 95 6.03 13.82 -18.11
CA ASP A 95 7.19 13.54 -17.26
C ASP A 95 7.39 14.51 -16.07
N ASP A 96 6.55 15.54 -15.95
CA ASP A 96 6.53 16.39 -14.74
C ASP A 96 5.81 15.74 -13.55
N VAL A 97 5.00 14.72 -13.81
CA VAL A 97 4.32 13.92 -12.78
C VAL A 97 5.24 12.82 -12.30
N VAL A 98 5.53 12.80 -11.00
CA VAL A 98 6.38 11.80 -10.38
C VAL A 98 5.56 10.92 -9.47
N PHE A 99 5.51 9.63 -9.78
CA PHE A 99 4.96 8.62 -8.89
C PHE A 99 5.94 8.33 -7.75
N PHE A 100 5.47 8.36 -6.51
CA PHE A 100 6.27 8.08 -5.32
C PHE A 100 5.65 6.93 -4.53
N ASP A 101 6.34 5.79 -4.49
CA ASP A 101 5.83 4.58 -3.84
C ASP A 101 5.87 4.76 -2.32
N GLY A 102 4.68 4.84 -1.71
CA GLY A 102 4.50 4.94 -0.27
C GLY A 102 4.48 3.58 0.43
N ARG A 103 5.07 2.56 -0.18
CA ARG A 103 5.14 1.19 0.35
C ARG A 103 6.55 0.80 0.74
N ASN A 104 6.71 -0.35 1.38
CA ASN A 104 8.03 -0.92 1.63
C ASN A 104 8.65 -1.35 0.28
N ALA A 105 9.98 -1.24 0.14
CA ALA A 105 10.67 -1.46 -1.13
C ALA A 105 10.36 -2.83 -1.76
N PHE A 106 10.26 -3.88 -0.96
CA PHE A 106 9.94 -5.23 -1.45
C PHE A 106 8.55 -5.30 -2.12
N GLU A 107 7.58 -4.51 -1.68
CA GLU A 107 6.24 -4.51 -2.28
C GLU A 107 6.28 -4.01 -3.74
N ALA A 108 7.28 -3.18 -4.08
CA ALA A 108 7.49 -2.64 -5.43
C ALA A 108 8.22 -3.60 -6.37
N GLU A 109 8.86 -4.65 -5.86
CA GLU A 109 9.58 -5.64 -6.68
C GLU A 109 8.63 -6.47 -7.55
N ILE A 110 7.39 -6.67 -7.11
CA ILE A 110 6.39 -7.48 -7.84
C ILE A 110 5.34 -6.66 -8.57
N GLY A 111 5.17 -5.40 -8.23
CA GLY A 111 4.26 -4.50 -8.93
C GLY A 111 4.44 -3.05 -8.49
N ARG A 112 4.37 -2.11 -9.43
CA ARG A 112 4.52 -0.67 -9.19
C ARG A 112 3.95 0.16 -10.34
N PHE A 113 3.71 1.45 -10.10
CA PHE A 113 3.46 2.38 -11.20
C PHE A 113 4.73 2.53 -12.06
N ARG A 114 4.56 2.66 -13.37
CA ARG A 114 5.67 2.87 -14.30
C ARG A 114 6.46 4.13 -13.92
N ASP A 115 7.78 4.00 -13.97
CA ASP A 115 8.74 5.06 -13.65
C ASP A 115 8.63 5.64 -12.23
N ALA A 116 7.93 4.94 -11.32
CA ALA A 116 7.82 5.37 -9.94
C ALA A 116 9.17 5.39 -9.22
N VAL A 117 9.37 6.45 -8.43
CA VAL A 117 10.41 6.48 -7.40
C VAL A 117 10.03 5.47 -6.33
N VAL A 118 10.88 4.46 -6.16
CA VAL A 118 10.78 3.46 -5.10
C VAL A 118 11.78 3.84 -4.01
N PRO A 119 11.31 4.29 -2.83
CA PRO A 119 12.20 4.61 -1.73
C PRO A 119 12.87 3.38 -1.14
N ASP A 120 14.09 3.54 -0.61
CA ASP A 120 14.86 2.44 -0.02
C ASP A 120 14.43 2.21 1.44
N VAL A 121 13.16 1.86 1.60
CA VAL A 121 12.49 1.71 2.90
C VAL A 121 12.17 0.25 3.15
N ALA A 122 12.80 -0.36 4.14
CA ALA A 122 12.49 -1.73 4.56
C ALA A 122 11.17 -1.78 5.33
N THR A 123 10.92 -0.74 6.13
CA THR A 123 9.69 -0.55 6.89
C THR A 123 9.15 0.86 6.75
N THR A 124 7.87 1.04 7.05
CA THR A 124 7.22 2.35 6.96
C THR A 124 7.83 3.42 7.89
N ARG A 125 8.59 3.02 8.92
CA ARG A 125 9.28 3.95 9.83
C ARG A 125 10.47 4.64 9.15
N ASP A 126 11.05 3.99 8.15
CA ASP A 126 12.26 4.45 7.48
C ASP A 126 11.98 5.66 6.58
N PHE A 127 10.70 5.92 6.23
CA PHE A 127 10.31 7.06 5.40
C PHE A 127 10.70 8.41 6.01
N VAL A 128 10.65 8.55 7.33
CA VAL A 128 11.00 9.82 7.99
C VAL A 128 12.46 10.16 7.72
N ASP A 129 13.36 9.21 8.02
CA ASP A 129 14.79 9.36 7.80
C ASP A 129 15.13 9.50 6.30
N GLU A 130 14.47 8.72 5.43
CA GLU A 130 14.65 8.80 3.97
C GLU A 130 14.26 10.17 3.41
N LEU A 131 13.16 10.77 3.88
CA LEU A 131 12.76 12.12 3.47
C LEU A 131 13.69 13.20 4.04
N ASP A 132 14.14 13.04 5.29
CA ASP A 132 15.03 13.98 5.97
C ASP A 132 16.49 13.93 5.45
N SER A 133 16.86 12.85 4.77
CA SER A 133 18.18 12.70 4.14
C SER A 133 18.47 13.71 3.02
N GLY A 134 17.43 14.34 2.46
CA GLY A 134 17.53 15.23 1.31
C GLY A 134 17.66 14.53 -0.05
N LYS A 135 17.67 13.18 -0.09
CA LYS A 135 17.73 12.36 -1.31
C LYS A 135 16.66 12.73 -2.34
N TYR A 136 15.50 13.18 -1.87
CA TYR A 136 14.32 13.50 -2.67
C TYR A 136 14.10 15.00 -2.88
N ASP A 137 15.04 15.86 -2.50
CA ASP A 137 14.87 17.32 -2.60
C ASP A 137 14.66 17.83 -4.03
N HIS A 138 15.22 17.12 -5.01
CA HIS A 138 15.02 17.39 -6.43
C HIS A 138 13.55 17.22 -6.89
N LEU A 139 12.71 16.56 -6.09
CA LEU A 139 11.28 16.39 -6.35
C LEU A 139 10.41 17.49 -5.72
N LYS A 140 10.97 18.39 -4.89
CA LYS A 140 10.17 19.39 -4.16
C LYS A 140 9.42 20.37 -5.07
N GLY A 141 9.91 20.58 -6.29
CA GLY A 141 9.28 21.41 -7.32
C GLY A 141 8.45 20.63 -8.35
N LYS A 142 8.24 19.33 -8.16
CA LYS A 142 7.49 18.44 -9.08
C LYS A 142 6.09 18.15 -8.56
N ALA A 143 5.21 17.71 -9.46
CA ALA A 143 3.91 17.15 -9.11
C ALA A 143 4.09 15.70 -8.62
N VAL A 144 4.16 15.50 -7.31
CA VAL A 144 4.42 14.19 -6.72
C VAL A 144 3.11 13.50 -6.36
N VAL A 145 2.85 12.35 -6.98
CA VAL A 145 1.70 11.49 -6.69
C VAL A 145 2.15 10.34 -5.79
N THR A 146 1.78 10.41 -4.52
CA THR A 146 1.99 9.31 -3.59
C THR A 146 0.92 8.23 -3.76
N TYR A 147 1.32 6.96 -3.66
CA TYR A 147 0.39 5.84 -3.69
C TYR A 147 0.83 4.74 -2.74
N CYS A 148 -0.11 3.93 -2.28
CA CYS A 148 0.15 2.70 -1.54
C CYS A 148 -1.00 1.72 -1.80
N THR A 149 -1.00 0.56 -1.14
CA THR A 149 -2.01 -0.51 -1.36
C THR A 149 -3.45 0.01 -1.32
N GLY A 150 -3.85 0.65 -0.21
CA GLY A 150 -5.24 1.05 0.04
C GLY A 150 -5.44 2.52 0.41
N GLY A 151 -4.40 3.35 0.32
CA GLY A 151 -4.43 4.80 0.59
C GLY A 151 -3.93 5.23 1.98
N VAL A 152 -4.09 4.41 3.02
CA VAL A 152 -3.82 4.85 4.41
C VAL A 152 -2.39 5.32 4.70
N ARG A 153 -1.36 4.74 4.06
CA ARG A 153 0.03 5.21 4.18
C ARG A 153 0.21 6.60 3.55
N CYS A 154 -0.54 6.90 2.49
CA CYS A 154 -0.44 8.15 1.75
C CYS A 154 -1.03 9.32 2.54
N GLU A 155 -2.04 9.07 3.38
CA GLU A 155 -2.59 10.10 4.27
C GLU A 155 -1.50 10.68 5.18
N VAL A 156 -0.62 9.81 5.69
CA VAL A 156 0.52 10.23 6.52
C VAL A 156 1.68 10.73 5.66
N LEU A 157 2.08 9.96 4.65
CA LEU A 157 3.25 10.27 3.82
C LEU A 157 3.10 11.61 3.10
N SER A 158 1.94 11.89 2.51
CA SER A 158 1.72 13.15 1.79
C SER A 158 1.82 14.36 2.73
N SER A 159 1.32 14.24 3.97
CA SER A 159 1.48 15.27 5.01
C SER A 159 2.95 15.47 5.40
N LEU A 160 3.71 14.37 5.59
CA LEU A 160 5.15 14.43 5.90
C LEU A 160 5.96 15.07 4.75
N MET A 161 5.62 14.76 3.50
CA MET A 161 6.27 15.39 2.33
C MET A 161 5.96 16.88 2.26
N ARG A 162 4.71 17.29 2.46
CA ARG A 162 4.35 18.71 2.47
C ARG A 162 5.04 19.48 3.59
N SER A 163 5.15 18.91 4.80
CA SER A 163 5.87 19.56 5.91
C SER A 163 7.37 19.72 5.64
N ARG A 164 7.94 18.87 4.77
CA ARG A 164 9.34 18.90 4.32
C ARG A 164 9.57 19.74 3.07
N GLY A 165 8.56 20.47 2.60
CA GLY A 165 8.69 21.47 1.55
C GLY A 165 8.44 20.96 0.13
N PHE A 166 7.82 19.80 -0.03
CA PHE A 166 7.29 19.38 -1.33
C PHE A 166 6.07 20.23 -1.68
N GLY A 167 6.13 20.94 -2.81
CA GLY A 167 5.14 21.94 -3.17
C GLY A 167 3.79 21.36 -3.60
N GLU A 168 3.81 20.48 -4.61
CA GLU A 168 2.62 19.92 -5.25
C GLU A 168 2.55 18.42 -4.97
N VAL A 169 1.87 18.05 -3.88
CA VAL A 169 1.73 16.65 -3.44
C VAL A 169 0.28 16.19 -3.60
N TYR A 170 0.14 15.08 -4.31
CA TYR A 170 -1.10 14.36 -4.52
C TYR A 170 -1.05 12.99 -3.83
N GLN A 171 -2.22 12.42 -3.59
CA GLN A 171 -2.36 11.04 -3.16
C GLN A 171 -3.46 10.32 -3.93
N LEU A 172 -3.17 9.10 -4.36
CA LEU A 172 -4.14 8.27 -5.08
C LEU A 172 -5.25 7.79 -4.13
N ASP A 173 -6.48 8.28 -4.35
CA ASP A 173 -7.62 7.98 -3.51
C ASP A 173 -8.00 6.49 -3.60
N GLY A 174 -8.00 5.84 -2.43
CA GLY A 174 -8.16 4.40 -2.31
C GLY A 174 -6.98 3.56 -2.80
N GLY A 175 -5.87 4.18 -3.17
CA GLY A 175 -4.61 3.52 -3.51
C GLY A 175 -4.69 2.60 -4.73
N ILE A 176 -3.73 1.67 -4.80
CA ILE A 176 -3.57 0.73 -5.92
C ILE A 176 -4.81 -0.15 -6.10
N VAL A 177 -5.50 -0.51 -5.01
CA VAL A 177 -6.73 -1.33 -5.07
C VAL A 177 -7.80 -0.68 -5.96
N ARG A 178 -8.20 0.56 -5.66
CA ARG A 178 -9.23 1.25 -6.48
C ARG A 178 -8.75 1.58 -7.89
N TYR A 179 -7.45 1.82 -8.04
CA TYR A 179 -6.86 2.02 -9.36
C TYR A 179 -7.00 0.76 -10.24
N GLY A 180 -6.62 -0.40 -9.71
CA GLY A 180 -6.74 -1.67 -10.42
C GLY A 180 -8.18 -2.09 -10.67
N GLU A 181 -9.12 -1.79 -9.76
CA GLU A 181 -10.57 -1.96 -10.02
C GLU A 181 -11.04 -1.13 -11.23
N THR A 182 -10.43 0.03 -11.47
CA THR A 182 -10.82 0.95 -12.54
C THR A 182 -10.14 0.62 -13.87
N PHE A 183 -8.85 0.31 -13.86
CA PHE A 183 -8.02 0.20 -15.07
C PHE A 183 -7.40 -1.19 -15.29
N GLY A 184 -7.43 -2.07 -14.28
CA GLY A 184 -6.69 -3.32 -14.29
C GLY A 184 -5.22 -3.12 -14.63
N ASP A 185 -4.70 -4.00 -15.49
CA ASP A 185 -3.31 -3.99 -15.96
C ASP A 185 -3.11 -3.17 -17.25
N ARG A 186 -4.16 -2.50 -17.74
CA ARG A 186 -4.09 -1.66 -18.96
C ARG A 186 -3.74 -0.20 -18.67
N GLY A 187 -3.56 0.14 -17.40
CA GLY A 187 -3.23 1.48 -16.95
C GLY A 187 -1.72 1.76 -16.88
N LEU A 188 -1.37 2.53 -15.86
CA LEU A 188 -0.02 2.97 -15.50
C LEU A 188 0.65 2.01 -14.50
N TRP A 189 -0.14 1.12 -13.89
CA TRP A 189 0.32 0.07 -12.99
C TRP A 189 0.81 -1.15 -13.76
N ASP A 190 1.99 -1.65 -13.39
CA ASP A 190 2.54 -2.91 -13.89
C ASP A 190 2.69 -3.90 -12.73
N GLY A 191 2.22 -5.14 -12.94
CA GLY A 191 2.49 -6.30 -12.09
C GLY A 191 1.52 -6.57 -10.95
N SER A 192 1.96 -7.36 -9.98
CA SER A 192 1.09 -7.91 -8.93
C SER A 192 1.07 -6.97 -7.71
N LEU A 193 -0.10 -6.81 -7.09
CA LEU A 193 -0.25 -6.03 -5.85
C LEU A 193 0.06 -6.93 -4.65
N TYR A 194 1.11 -6.60 -3.90
CA TYR A 194 1.38 -7.26 -2.61
C TYR A 194 0.24 -7.00 -1.60
N VAL A 195 -0.19 -8.06 -0.89
CA VAL A 195 -1.21 -7.99 0.16
C VAL A 195 -0.74 -8.66 1.45
N PHE A 196 -1.09 -8.09 2.60
CA PHE A 196 -0.63 -8.54 3.93
C PHE A 196 -1.52 -9.63 4.54
N ASP A 197 -1.79 -10.68 3.75
CA ASP A 197 -2.52 -11.88 4.15
C ASP A 197 -1.94 -13.10 3.40
N LYS A 198 -2.49 -14.31 3.61
CA LYS A 198 -1.90 -15.53 3.03
C LYS A 198 -1.86 -15.56 1.50
N ARG A 199 -2.61 -14.71 0.79
CA ARG A 199 -2.54 -14.64 -0.67
C ARG A 199 -1.20 -14.09 -1.14
N MET A 200 -0.53 -13.29 -0.31
CA MET A 200 0.77 -12.62 -0.54
C MET A 200 0.78 -11.59 -1.68
N ASN A 201 0.10 -11.88 -2.79
CA ASN A 201 -0.15 -10.94 -3.87
C ASN A 201 -1.51 -11.22 -4.52
N ILE A 202 -2.02 -10.22 -5.25
CA ILE A 202 -3.17 -10.36 -6.14
C ILE A 202 -2.82 -9.71 -7.48
N GLU A 203 -3.45 -10.19 -8.54
CA GLU A 203 -3.35 -9.62 -9.88
C GLU A 203 -4.74 -9.09 -10.29
N PHE A 204 -4.77 -7.96 -11.00
CA PHE A 204 -6.04 -7.36 -11.40
C PHE A 204 -6.65 -8.06 -12.63
N SER A 205 -5.83 -8.71 -13.43
CA SER A 205 -6.24 -9.55 -14.54
C SER A 205 -5.16 -10.61 -14.86
N SER A 206 -5.49 -11.55 -15.74
CA SER A 206 -4.55 -12.53 -16.27
C SER A 206 -3.47 -11.94 -17.19
N GLU A 207 -3.54 -10.63 -17.50
CA GLU A 207 -2.57 -9.92 -18.34
C GLU A 207 -1.48 -9.22 -17.52
N ALA A 208 -1.50 -9.36 -16.19
CA ALA A 208 -0.51 -8.76 -15.31
C ALA A 208 0.93 -9.16 -15.69
N LYS A 209 1.81 -8.16 -15.77
CA LYS A 209 3.24 -8.39 -16.06
C LYS A 209 3.94 -8.99 -14.85
N THR A 210 4.73 -10.03 -15.03
CA THR A 210 5.58 -10.52 -13.93
C THR A 210 6.84 -9.67 -13.81
N LEU A 211 6.89 -8.78 -12.81
CA LEU A 211 8.06 -7.92 -12.56
C LEU A 211 9.11 -8.61 -11.67
N GLY A 212 8.66 -9.36 -10.67
CA GLY A 212 9.55 -9.98 -9.71
C GLY A 212 10.43 -11.06 -10.34
N VAL A 213 11.57 -11.33 -9.71
CA VAL A 213 12.57 -12.26 -10.21
C VAL A 213 12.99 -13.19 -9.08
N CYS A 214 13.02 -14.49 -9.35
CA CYS A 214 13.46 -15.48 -8.37
C CYS A 214 14.92 -15.23 -7.98
N VAL A 215 15.18 -15.10 -6.68
CA VAL A 215 16.54 -14.81 -6.17
C VAL A 215 17.52 -15.95 -6.42
N ASP A 216 17.04 -17.20 -6.56
CA ASP A 216 17.89 -18.38 -6.75
C ASP A 216 18.25 -18.64 -8.23
N CYS A 217 17.32 -18.39 -9.16
CA CYS A 217 17.47 -18.85 -10.55
C CYS A 217 17.16 -17.79 -11.61
N GLY A 218 16.71 -16.59 -11.23
CA GLY A 218 16.40 -15.52 -12.18
C GLY A 218 15.08 -15.68 -12.94
N THR A 219 14.32 -16.75 -12.71
CA THR A 219 13.00 -16.95 -13.34
C THR A 219 12.01 -15.88 -12.87
N PRO A 220 11.26 -15.21 -13.78
CA PRO A 220 10.22 -14.26 -13.40
C PRO A 220 9.20 -14.89 -12.46
N THR A 221 8.91 -14.24 -11.35
CA THR A 221 7.91 -14.68 -10.39
C THR A 221 7.42 -13.54 -9.50
N PRO A 222 6.11 -13.47 -9.18
CA PRO A 222 5.59 -12.57 -8.16
C PRO A 222 5.53 -13.23 -6.76
N ARG A 223 5.99 -14.47 -6.64
CA ARG A 223 5.77 -15.31 -5.44
C ARG A 223 6.78 -14.99 -4.36
N TYR A 224 6.29 -14.40 -3.28
CA TYR A 224 7.03 -14.29 -2.03
C TYR A 224 6.90 -15.55 -1.18
N ARG A 225 8.01 -16.00 -0.60
CA ARG A 225 8.09 -17.14 0.32
C ARG A 225 9.03 -16.80 1.48
N ASN A 226 8.72 -17.35 2.65
CA ASN A 226 9.68 -17.32 3.76
C ASN A 226 10.73 -18.39 3.50
N ARG A 227 12.00 -18.00 3.36
CA ARG A 227 13.09 -18.97 3.27
C ARG A 227 13.24 -19.69 4.61
N ILE A 228 13.43 -21.02 4.54
CA ILE A 228 13.47 -21.90 5.72
C ILE A 228 14.90 -22.02 6.29
N ASP A 229 15.91 -21.40 5.68
CA ASP A 229 17.25 -21.36 6.25
C ASP A 229 17.37 -20.34 7.41
N GLY A 230 18.23 -20.65 8.38
CA GLY A 230 18.42 -19.80 9.57
C GLY A 230 17.19 -19.73 10.48
N ASP A 231 16.79 -18.52 10.85
CA ASP A 231 15.67 -18.21 11.75
C ASP A 231 14.30 -18.19 11.05
N GLY A 232 14.23 -18.54 9.77
CA GLY A 232 12.99 -18.88 9.05
C GLY A 232 12.04 -17.72 8.80
N ARG A 233 12.56 -16.49 8.69
CA ARG A 233 11.77 -15.25 8.69
C ARG A 233 12.05 -14.29 7.53
N THR A 234 12.96 -14.63 6.63
CA THR A 234 13.28 -13.75 5.50
C THR A 234 12.30 -14.01 4.36
N LEU A 235 11.59 -12.96 3.96
CA LEU A 235 10.64 -12.99 2.86
C LEU A 235 11.39 -12.69 1.55
N GLU A 236 11.35 -13.63 0.59
CA GLU A 236 12.08 -13.52 -0.68
C GLU A 236 11.26 -13.98 -1.87
N LEU A 237 11.63 -13.53 -3.07
CA LEU A 237 11.00 -13.98 -4.33
C LEU A 237 11.54 -15.34 -4.75
N LEU A 238 10.68 -16.37 -4.68
CA LEU A 238 11.04 -17.75 -5.03
C LEU A 238 9.98 -18.34 -5.98
N CYS A 239 10.45 -18.73 -7.18
CA CYS A 239 9.59 -19.38 -8.17
C CYS A 239 9.20 -20.80 -7.76
N GLU A 240 8.21 -21.37 -8.43
CA GLU A 240 7.68 -22.73 -8.12
C GLU A 240 8.76 -23.80 -8.09
N SER A 241 9.75 -23.75 -8.98
CA SER A 241 10.80 -24.76 -9.03
C SER A 241 11.80 -24.66 -7.89
N CYS A 242 12.05 -23.45 -7.37
CA CYS A 242 13.01 -23.20 -6.29
C CYS A 242 12.36 -23.32 -4.90
N SER A 243 11.07 -23.02 -4.79
CA SER A 243 10.27 -23.23 -3.60
C SER A 243 8.90 -23.79 -4.02
N PRO A 244 8.82 -25.12 -4.22
CA PRO A 244 7.56 -25.80 -4.45
C PRO A 244 6.65 -25.66 -3.22
N ASP A 245 5.35 -25.60 -3.45
CA ASP A 245 4.41 -25.78 -2.35
C ASP A 245 4.63 -27.16 -1.70
N LEU A 246 5.10 -27.16 -0.45
CA LEU A 246 5.08 -28.36 0.36
C LEU A 246 3.60 -28.69 0.57
N GLU A 247 3.16 -29.86 0.09
CA GLU A 247 1.82 -30.37 0.41
C GLU A 247 1.64 -30.30 1.93
N GLN A 248 0.65 -29.50 2.36
CA GLN A 248 0.23 -29.45 3.75
C GLN A 248 -0.57 -30.74 4.01
N ASP A 249 0.11 -31.77 4.54
CA ASP A 249 -0.53 -32.89 5.22
C ASP A 249 -1.32 -32.42 6.46
#